data_AF-A0A3M2F8I9-F1
#
_entry.id   AF-A0A3M2F8I9-F1
#
_cell.length_a   1.000
_cell.length_b   1.000
_cell.length_c   1.000
_cell.angle_alpha   90.00
_cell.angle_beta   90.00
_cell.angle_gamma   90.00
#
_symmetry.space_group_name_H-M   'P 1'
#
loop_
_entity.id
_entity.type
_entity.pdbx_description
1 polymer ?
#
loop_
_entity_poly.entity_id
_entity_poly.type
_entity_poly.pdbx_seq_one_letter_code
_entity_poly.pdbx_strand_id
1 'polypeptide(L)'
;MSRLAVRRLFIAVLILLPLQYALVGVVGLRWSEPWPALVMPGFQRVYTPDDIREQAARFEVTYADGHRQSLTAATVLLALPRSHHGAVLIRQFRPAGLSGTPATERAREDRDWLIRQVQPYHPDAAPVRLDVIWEEVRFRPLPDAPVVERRPLDTLSIDLR
;
A
#
# COMPACT_ATOMS: atom_id res chain seq x y z
N MET A 1 17.10 -2.46 47.52
CA MET A 1 17.30 -3.64 46.65
C MET A 1 18.78 -3.99 46.60
N SER A 2 19.13 -5.28 46.68
CA SER A 2 20.53 -5.71 46.56
C SER A 2 21.00 -5.67 45.10
N ARG A 3 22.30 -5.45 44.85
CA ARG A 3 22.90 -5.49 43.50
C ARG A 3 22.59 -6.80 42.76
N LEU A 4 22.52 -7.91 43.51
CA LEU A 4 22.16 -9.22 42.97
C LEU A 4 20.71 -9.26 42.46
N ALA A 5 19.77 -8.63 43.18
CA ALA A 5 18.37 -8.54 42.75
C ALA A 5 18.21 -7.68 41.49
N VAL A 6 18.92 -6.55 41.41
CA VAL A 6 18.91 -5.68 40.22
C VAL A 6 19.49 -6.40 39.00
N ARG A 7 20.63 -7.08 39.15
CA ARG A 7 21.24 -7.87 38.07
C ARG A 7 20.33 -8.99 37.58
N ARG A 8 19.66 -9.71 38.49
CA ARG A 8 18.70 -10.76 38.13
C ARG A 8 17.49 -10.19 37.41
N LEU A 9 16.97 -9.06 37.86
CA LEU A 9 15.86 -8.37 37.18
C LEU A 9 16.25 -7.95 35.76
N PHE A 10 17.44 -7.37 35.59
CA PHE A 10 17.91 -6.92 34.28
C PHE A 10 18.07 -8.08 33.30
N ILE A 11 18.69 -9.18 33.75
CA ILE A 11 18.83 -10.40 32.95
C ILE A 11 17.46 -10.98 32.59
N ALA A 12 16.52 -11.01 33.55
CA ALA A 12 15.16 -11.50 33.31
C ALA A 12 14.45 -10.66 32.24
N VAL A 13 14.51 -9.33 32.33
CA VAL A 13 13.92 -8.43 31.33
C VAL A 13 14.58 -8.59 29.96
N LEU A 14 15.91 -8.69 29.92
CA LEU A 14 16.67 -8.84 28.67
C LEU A 14 16.32 -10.14 27.92
N ILE A 15 15.99 -11.21 28.64
CA ILE A 15 15.57 -12.49 28.05
C ILE A 15 14.08 -12.47 27.71
N LEU A 16 13.25 -11.88 28.58
CA LEU A 16 11.80 -11.85 28.42
C LEU A 16 11.39 -11.07 27.17
N LEU A 17 12.06 -9.96 26.87
CA LEU A 17 11.69 -9.08 25.75
C LEU A 17 11.83 -9.74 24.36
N PRO A 18 12.99 -10.35 23.99
CA PRO A 18 13.10 -11.07 22.72
C PRO A 18 12.15 -12.26 22.63
N LEU A 19 11.97 -12.99 23.73
CA LEU A 19 11.09 -14.17 23.76
C LEU A 19 9.63 -13.77 23.54
N GLN A 20 9.19 -12.69 24.18
CA GLN A 20 7.88 -12.10 23.96
C GLN A 20 7.71 -11.65 22.50
N TYR A 21 8.72 -11.00 21.91
CA TYR A 21 8.67 -10.55 20.52
C TYR A 21 8.58 -11.73 19.54
N ALA A 22 9.37 -12.78 19.76
CA ALA A 22 9.31 -14.01 18.97
C ALA A 22 7.94 -14.68 19.05
N LEU A 23 7.34 -14.73 20.25
CA LEU A 23 6.00 -15.26 20.45
C LEU A 23 4.94 -14.46 19.68
N VAL A 24 5.02 -13.13 19.70
CA VAL A 24 4.15 -12.27 18.87
C VAL A 24 4.30 -12.59 17.39
N GLY A 25 5.53 -12.77 16.90
CA GLY A 25 5.77 -13.15 15.50
C GLY A 25 5.12 -14.49 15.13
N VAL A 26 5.24 -15.51 15.98
CA VAL A 26 4.65 -16.84 15.74
C VAL A 26 3.12 -16.82 15.81
N VAL A 27 2.54 -16.10 16.77
CA VAL A 27 1.08 -15.97 16.92
C VAL A 27 0.51 -15.15 15.77
N GLY A 28 1.15 -14.05 15.39
CA GLY A 28 0.74 -13.20 14.27
C GLY A 28 0.76 -13.91 12.92
N LEU A 29 1.60 -14.94 12.74
CA LEU A 29 1.58 -15.79 11.53
C LEU A 29 0.35 -16.69 11.44
N ARG A 30 -0.31 -16.98 12.57
CA ARG A 30 -1.45 -17.89 12.60
C ARG A 30 -2.77 -17.14 12.72
N TRP A 31 -2.85 -16.17 13.64
CA TRP A 31 -4.09 -15.50 14.02
C TRP A 31 -3.90 -13.99 13.83
N SER A 32 -4.71 -13.38 12.96
CA SER A 32 -4.77 -11.92 12.81
C SER A 32 -5.16 -11.31 14.16
N GLU A 33 -4.31 -10.41 14.67
CA GLU A 33 -4.37 -9.68 15.97
C GLU A 33 -5.70 -9.75 16.75
N PRO A 34 -5.67 -10.00 18.08
CA PRO A 34 -4.98 -9.09 19.01
C PRO A 34 -4.19 -9.83 20.13
N TRP A 35 -3.14 -9.29 20.77
CA TRP A 35 -3.19 -8.56 22.06
C TRP A 35 -1.77 -8.35 22.65
N PRO A 36 -1.58 -7.46 23.66
CA PRO A 36 -0.28 -6.87 24.02
C PRO A 36 0.41 -7.55 25.20
N ALA A 37 1.74 -7.36 25.31
CA ALA A 37 2.45 -7.50 26.59
C ALA A 37 3.76 -6.68 26.73
N LEU A 38 4.02 -5.64 25.93
CA LEU A 38 4.86 -4.47 26.24
C LEU A 38 4.88 -3.62 24.97
N VAL A 39 4.01 -2.61 24.96
CA VAL A 39 3.85 -1.67 23.85
C VAL A 39 5.13 -0.85 23.73
N MET A 40 5.86 -0.97 22.63
CA MET A 40 6.67 0.17 22.19
C MET A 40 5.69 1.29 21.83
N PRO A 41 5.85 2.51 22.36
CA PRO A 41 5.00 3.64 21.99
C PRO A 41 5.32 4.01 20.54
N GLY A 42 4.58 3.43 19.60
CA GLY A 42 4.84 3.61 18.17
C GLY A 42 3.94 2.78 17.26
N PHE A 43 3.37 1.68 17.76
CA PHE A 43 2.37 0.89 17.02
C PHE A 43 1.01 0.97 17.70
N GLN A 44 0.41 2.16 17.67
CA GLN A 44 -1.03 2.31 17.90
C GLN A 44 -1.75 2.17 16.56
N ARG A 45 -2.04 0.93 16.13
CA ARG A 45 -3.26 0.71 15.35
C ARG A 45 -4.35 0.38 16.36
N VAL A 46 -5.04 1.43 16.79
CA VAL A 46 -6.25 1.31 17.61
C VAL A 46 -7.25 0.55 16.75
N TYR A 47 -7.76 -0.58 17.25
CA TYR A 47 -8.95 -1.22 16.71
C TYR A 47 -10.07 -0.19 16.76
N THR A 48 -10.38 0.42 15.61
CA THR A 48 -11.55 1.28 15.48
C THR A 48 -12.68 0.40 14.96
N PRO A 49 -13.86 0.37 15.59
CA PRO A 49 -15.03 -0.35 15.09
C PRO A 49 -15.58 0.24 13.78
N ASP A 50 -15.01 1.36 13.32
CA ASP A 50 -15.37 2.04 12.09
C ASP A 50 -14.75 1.36 10.87
N ASP A 51 -15.46 1.41 9.74
CA ASP A 51 -14.89 0.90 8.49
C ASP A 51 -13.59 1.63 8.18
N ILE A 52 -12.52 0.87 7.92
CA ILE A 52 -11.26 1.46 7.51
C ILE A 52 -11.43 1.93 6.08
N ARG A 53 -11.27 3.24 5.84
CA ARG A 53 -11.28 3.83 4.51
C ARG A 53 -9.87 4.19 4.11
N GLU A 54 -9.44 3.66 2.98
CA GLU A 54 -8.14 3.95 2.37
C GLU A 54 -8.34 4.40 0.93
N GLN A 55 -7.47 5.28 0.43
CA GLN A 55 -7.43 5.61 -0.99
C GLN A 55 -6.36 4.77 -1.66
N ALA A 56 -6.73 4.06 -2.72
CA ALA A 56 -5.82 3.24 -3.51
C ALA A 56 -5.89 3.62 -4.99
N ALA A 57 -4.79 3.41 -5.72
CA ALA A 57 -4.73 3.60 -7.17
C ALA A 57 -4.70 2.24 -7.88
N ARG A 58 -5.49 2.13 -8.95
CA ARG A 58 -5.48 1.02 -9.91
C ARG A 58 -5.12 1.57 -11.29
N PHE A 59 -4.35 0.80 -12.05
CA PHE A 59 -3.89 1.19 -13.38
C PHE A 59 -4.64 0.37 -14.42
N GLU A 60 -5.16 1.03 -15.45
CA GLU A 60 -5.74 0.39 -16.62
C GLU A 60 -5.02 0.89 -17.87
N VAL A 61 -4.37 -0.03 -18.58
CA VAL A 61 -3.66 0.28 -19.82
C VAL A 61 -4.54 -0.14 -20.99
N THR A 62 -4.69 0.75 -21.97
CA THR A 62 -5.27 0.42 -23.27
C THR A 62 -4.13 0.34 -24.29
N TYR A 63 -4.12 -0.73 -25.09
CA TYR A 63 -3.15 -0.96 -26.16
C TYR A 63 -3.74 -0.66 -27.55
N ALA A 64 -2.87 -0.56 -28.56
CA ALA A 64 -3.23 -0.14 -29.92
C ALA A 64 -4.20 -1.10 -30.63
N ASP A 65 -4.20 -2.37 -30.25
CA ASP A 65 -5.14 -3.41 -30.71
C ASP A 65 -6.51 -3.35 -30.01
N GLY A 66 -6.69 -2.40 -29.09
CA GLY A 66 -7.90 -2.23 -28.29
C GLY A 66 -7.94 -3.10 -27.03
N HIS A 67 -6.93 -3.94 -26.79
CA HIS A 67 -6.83 -4.73 -25.57
C HIS A 67 -6.71 -3.80 -24.35
N ARG A 68 -7.40 -4.15 -23.27
CA ARG A 68 -7.32 -3.43 -21.98
C ARG A 68 -6.84 -4.36 -20.90
N GLN A 69 -5.91 -3.88 -20.09
CA GLN A 69 -5.31 -4.66 -19.02
C GLN A 69 -5.26 -3.86 -17.73
N SER A 70 -5.78 -4.46 -16.66
CA SER A 70 -5.67 -3.92 -15.31
C SER A 70 -4.34 -4.34 -14.69
N LEU A 71 -3.55 -3.37 -14.23
CA LEU A 71 -2.29 -3.55 -13.53
C LEU A 71 -2.37 -2.97 -12.11
N THR A 72 -1.59 -3.55 -11.19
CA THR A 72 -1.48 -3.00 -9.83
C THR A 72 -0.42 -1.91 -9.78
N ALA A 73 -0.50 -1.01 -8.79
CA ALA A 73 0.56 -0.04 -8.54
C ALA A 73 1.92 -0.70 -8.31
N ALA A 74 1.96 -1.85 -7.63
CA ALA A 74 3.20 -2.59 -7.38
C ALA A 74 3.83 -3.10 -8.68
N THR A 75 2.99 -3.42 -9.67
CA THR A 75 3.41 -3.88 -11.01
C THR A 75 4.00 -2.74 -11.83
N VAL A 76 3.31 -1.59 -11.88
CA VAL A 76 3.75 -0.42 -12.66
C VAL A 76 4.98 0.25 -12.03
N LEU A 77 5.06 0.28 -10.70
CA LEU A 77 6.14 0.94 -9.96
C LEU A 77 7.25 -0.03 -9.55
N LEU A 78 7.32 -1.23 -10.14
CA LEU A 78 8.25 -2.29 -9.71
C LEU A 78 9.73 -1.87 -9.75
N ALA A 79 10.09 -0.95 -10.65
CA ALA A 79 11.43 -0.38 -10.74
C ALA A 79 11.83 0.48 -9.53
N LEU A 80 10.87 0.84 -8.66
CA LEU A 80 11.08 1.68 -7.49
C LEU A 80 10.99 0.84 -6.20
N PRO A 81 11.72 1.23 -5.13
CA PRO A 81 11.55 0.62 -3.82
C PRO A 81 10.09 0.70 -3.36
N ARG A 82 9.57 -0.41 -2.81
CA ARG A 82 8.16 -0.50 -2.37
C ARG A 82 7.76 0.58 -1.37
N SER A 83 8.68 1.03 -0.51
CA SER A 83 8.46 2.13 0.43
C SER A 83 8.16 3.47 -0.25
N HIS A 84 8.59 3.66 -1.50
CA HIS A 84 8.36 4.91 -2.25
C HIS A 84 7.07 4.90 -3.05
N HIS A 85 6.43 3.74 -3.25
CA HIS A 85 5.25 3.60 -4.12
C HIS A 85 4.13 4.57 -3.70
N GLY A 86 3.78 4.61 -2.41
CA GLY A 86 2.73 5.50 -1.91
C GLY A 86 3.03 6.99 -2.16
N ALA A 87 4.28 7.42 -1.92
CA ALA A 87 4.69 8.81 -2.14
C ALA A 87 4.67 9.18 -3.62
N VAL A 88 5.10 8.27 -4.50
CA VAL A 88 5.07 8.46 -5.96
C VAL A 88 3.64 8.56 -6.46
N LEU A 89 2.75 7.66 -6.03
CA LEU A 89 1.32 7.73 -6.39
C LEU A 89 0.73 9.09 -6.02
N ILE A 90 0.92 9.54 -4.78
CA ILE A 90 0.33 10.81 -4.30
C ILE A 90 0.92 12.03 -5.02
N ARG A 91 2.23 12.02 -5.33
CA ARG A 91 2.92 13.20 -5.88
C ARG A 91 2.95 13.27 -7.41
N GLN A 92 2.74 12.15 -8.10
CA GLN A 92 2.88 12.08 -9.56
C GLN A 92 1.65 11.58 -10.30
N PHE A 93 0.78 10.82 -9.62
CA PHE A 93 -0.38 10.17 -10.24
C PHE A 93 -1.72 10.61 -9.64
N ARG A 94 -1.74 11.54 -8.69
CA ARG A 94 -2.98 11.98 -8.05
C ARG A 94 -3.66 13.04 -8.92
N PRO A 95 -4.91 12.82 -9.38
CA PRO A 95 -5.60 13.76 -10.24
C PRO A 95 -5.93 15.06 -9.50
N ALA A 96 -6.02 16.16 -10.25
CA ALA A 96 -6.29 17.50 -9.73
C ALA A 96 -7.62 17.57 -8.97
N GLY A 97 -8.63 16.77 -9.35
CA GLY A 97 -9.90 16.68 -8.63
C GLY A 97 -9.75 16.18 -7.19
N LEU A 98 -8.71 15.39 -6.89
CA LEU A 98 -8.42 14.85 -5.55
C LEU A 98 -7.30 15.57 -4.79
N SER A 99 -6.44 16.30 -5.47
CA SER A 99 -5.34 17.07 -4.85
C SER A 99 -5.66 18.56 -4.74
N GLY A 100 -6.65 19.05 -5.48
CA GLY A 100 -6.97 20.48 -5.61
C GLY A 100 -5.99 21.24 -6.51
N THR A 101 -5.02 20.56 -7.15
CA THR A 101 -4.01 21.20 -8.02
C THR A 101 -3.46 20.23 -9.08
N PRO A 102 -3.14 20.69 -10.31
CA PRO A 102 -2.53 19.85 -11.32
C PRO A 102 -1.07 19.47 -11.01
N ALA A 103 -0.44 20.04 -9.98
CA ALA A 103 0.97 19.79 -9.64
C ALA A 103 1.28 18.33 -9.30
N THR A 104 0.26 17.51 -9.02
CA THR A 104 0.38 16.08 -8.72
C THR A 104 0.18 15.17 -9.93
N GLU A 105 -0.08 15.71 -11.12
CA GLU A 105 -0.28 14.94 -12.38
C GLU A 105 1.02 14.82 -13.19
N ARG A 106 2.17 14.82 -12.52
CA ARG A 106 3.50 14.88 -13.14
C ARG A 106 3.81 13.68 -14.03
N ALA A 107 3.18 12.53 -13.79
CA ALA A 107 3.37 11.34 -14.62
C ALA A 107 3.01 11.57 -16.10
N ARG A 108 2.24 12.61 -16.43
CA ARG A 108 1.99 13.04 -17.81
C ARG A 108 3.27 13.45 -18.56
N GLU A 109 4.28 13.91 -17.84
CA GLU A 109 5.56 14.37 -18.39
C GLU A 109 6.51 13.19 -18.68
N ASP A 110 6.36 12.07 -17.97
CA ASP A 110 7.28 10.92 -18.00
C ASP A 110 6.77 9.76 -18.87
N ARG A 111 6.24 10.07 -20.06
CA ARG A 111 5.60 9.12 -20.97
C ARG A 111 6.48 7.91 -21.31
N ASP A 112 7.73 8.14 -21.73
CA ASP A 112 8.63 7.06 -22.14
C ASP A 112 8.92 6.08 -21.01
N TRP A 113 9.00 6.58 -19.78
CA TRP A 113 9.19 5.74 -18.61
C TRP A 113 7.96 4.87 -18.36
N LEU A 114 6.75 5.42 -18.48
CA LEU A 114 5.49 4.67 -18.34
C LEU A 114 5.36 3.57 -19.39
N ILE A 115 5.67 3.87 -20.66
CA ILE A 115 5.65 2.90 -21.75
C ILE A 115 6.57 1.72 -21.41
N ARG A 116 7.79 1.98 -20.94
CA ARG A 116 8.72 0.92 -20.52
C ARG A 116 8.19 0.06 -19.38
N GLN A 117 7.39 0.63 -18.47
CA GLN A 117 6.81 -0.16 -17.37
C GLN A 117 5.68 -1.07 -17.86
N VAL A 118 4.87 -0.64 -18.83
CA VAL A 118 3.64 -1.36 -19.21
C VAL A 118 3.79 -2.25 -20.45
N GLN A 119 4.66 -1.90 -21.39
CA GLN A 119 4.88 -2.66 -22.63
C GLN A 119 5.16 -4.17 -22.42
N PRO A 120 5.93 -4.59 -21.41
CA PRO A 120 6.20 -6.02 -21.20
C PRO A 120 4.97 -6.88 -20.91
N TYR A 121 3.86 -6.28 -20.48
CA TYR A 121 2.64 -7.01 -20.14
C TYR A 121 1.73 -7.28 -21.34
N HIS A 122 1.99 -6.63 -22.48
CA HIS A 122 1.39 -6.92 -23.78
C HIS A 122 2.37 -6.56 -24.91
N PRO A 123 3.38 -7.41 -25.19
CA PRO A 123 4.49 -7.05 -26.09
C PRO A 123 4.09 -6.81 -27.55
N ASP A 124 2.98 -7.40 -27.98
CA ASP A 124 2.57 -7.43 -29.39
C ASP A 124 1.80 -6.17 -29.83
N ALA A 125 1.42 -5.29 -28.90
CA ALA A 125 0.78 -4.02 -29.23
C ALA A 125 1.33 -2.88 -28.37
N ALA A 126 1.46 -1.69 -28.97
CA ALA A 126 1.95 -0.51 -28.27
C ALA A 126 0.88 0.02 -27.29
N PRO A 127 1.25 0.40 -26.05
CA PRO A 127 0.32 1.06 -25.14
C PRO A 127 -0.04 2.45 -25.68
N VAL A 128 -1.33 2.78 -25.68
CA VAL A 128 -1.84 4.05 -26.22
C VAL A 128 -2.39 4.97 -25.15
N ARG A 129 -2.85 4.43 -24.02
CA ARG A 129 -3.43 5.20 -22.93
C ARG A 129 -3.24 4.48 -21.62
N LEU A 130 -2.98 5.24 -20.56
CA LEU A 130 -2.94 4.74 -19.20
C LEU A 130 -3.92 5.55 -18.34
N ASP A 131 -4.90 4.87 -17.78
CA ASP A 131 -5.85 5.43 -16.82
C ASP A 131 -5.44 5.02 -15.41
N VAL A 132 -5.20 6.01 -14.54
CA VAL A 132 -4.92 5.79 -13.12
C VAL A 132 -6.16 6.14 -12.32
N ILE A 133 -6.89 5.10 -11.94
CA ILE A 133 -8.18 5.17 -11.27
C ILE A 133 -7.92 5.20 -9.77
N TRP A 134 -8.26 6.31 -9.13
CA TRP A 134 -8.24 6.43 -7.67
C TRP A 134 -9.56 5.96 -7.10
N GLU A 135 -9.49 5.07 -6.13
CA GLU A 135 -10.65 4.42 -5.51
C GLU A 135 -10.60 4.63 -4.00
N GLU A 136 -11.76 4.84 -3.38
CA GLU A 136 -11.95 4.62 -1.96
C GLU A 136 -12.15 3.12 -1.75
N VAL A 137 -11.29 2.55 -0.91
CA VAL A 137 -11.35 1.16 -0.46
C VAL A 137 -11.85 1.17 0.96
N ARG A 138 -13.03 0.60 1.17
CA ARG A 138 -13.66 0.45 2.49
C ARG A 138 -13.51 -1.00 2.93
N PHE A 139 -12.79 -1.20 4.02
CA PHE A 139 -12.62 -2.49 4.67
C PHE A 139 -13.60 -2.57 5.84
N ARG A 140 -14.56 -3.51 5.74
CA ARG A 140 -15.45 -3.86 6.85
C ARG A 140 -14.92 -5.13 7.51
N PRO A 141 -14.39 -5.06 8.75
CA PRO A 141 -13.96 -6.25 9.47
C PRO A 141 -15.22 -7.00 9.95
N LEU A 142 -15.67 -7.99 9.17
CA LEU A 142 -16.68 -8.95 9.63
C LEU A 142 -16.00 -10.15 10.29
N PRO A 143 -16.67 -10.85 11.22
CA PRO A 143 -16.10 -11.98 11.97
C PRO A 143 -15.56 -13.11 11.08
N ASP A 144 -16.19 -13.34 9.92
CA ASP A 144 -15.90 -14.52 9.08
C ASP A 144 -15.11 -14.19 7.81
N ALA A 145 -15.31 -13.00 7.23
CA ALA A 145 -14.60 -12.56 6.02
C ALA A 145 -14.63 -11.04 5.87
N PRO A 146 -13.47 -10.36 5.70
CA PRO A 146 -13.46 -8.92 5.45
C PRO A 146 -14.15 -8.61 4.11
N VAL A 147 -15.13 -7.72 4.13
CA VAL A 147 -15.73 -7.20 2.90
C VAL A 147 -14.92 -5.98 2.46
N VAL A 148 -14.45 -6.02 1.22
CA VAL A 148 -13.71 -4.92 0.59
C VAL A 148 -14.62 -4.29 -0.46
N GLU A 149 -15.17 -3.13 -0.15
CA GLU A 149 -15.93 -2.31 -1.10
C GLU A 149 -14.96 -1.32 -1.77
N ARG A 150 -15.03 -1.20 -3.11
CA ARG A 150 -14.24 -0.25 -3.89
C ARG A 150 -15.15 0.72 -4.61
N ARG A 151 -14.93 2.01 -4.43
CA ARG A 151 -15.68 3.06 -5.11
C ARG A 151 -14.72 3.97 -5.88
N PRO A 152 -14.88 4.15 -7.19
CA PRO A 152 -14.06 5.10 -7.93
C PRO A 152 -14.33 6.52 -7.44
N LEU A 153 -13.25 7.28 -7.25
CA LEU A 153 -13.26 8.68 -6.84
C LEU A 153 -13.00 9.58 -8.03
N ASP A 154 -11.87 9.37 -8.71
CA ASP A 154 -11.43 10.18 -9.85
C ASP A 154 -10.42 9.36 -10.69
N THR A 155 -10.17 9.79 -11.93
CA THR A 155 -9.25 9.11 -12.86
C THR A 155 -8.30 10.09 -13.51
N LEU A 156 -7.00 9.82 -13.40
CA LEU A 156 -5.97 10.50 -14.16
C LEU A 156 -5.72 9.75 -15.47
N SER A 157 -6.15 10.32 -16.60
CA SER A 157 -5.92 9.74 -17.93
C SER A 157 -4.68 10.31 -18.60
N ILE A 158 -3.74 9.45 -18.94
CA ILE A 158 -2.45 9.80 -19.57
C ILE A 158 -2.43 9.24 -20.98
N ASP A 159 -2.20 10.11 -21.96
CA ASP A 159 -1.98 9.70 -23.36
C ASP A 159 -0.56 9.17 -23.52
N LEU A 160 -0.43 7.98 -24.12
CA LEU A 160 0.86 7.34 -24.37
C LEU A 160 1.19 7.28 -25.88
N ARG A 161 0.36 7.86 -26.75
CA ARG A 161 0.60 7.98 -28.20
C ARG A 161 1.55 9.11 -28.56
#